data_AF-A0A3S5DMD7-F1
#
_entry.id   AF-A0A3S5DMD7-F1
#
_cell.length_a   1.000
_cell.length_b   1.000
_cell.length_c   1.000
_cell.angle_alpha   90.00
_cell.angle_beta   90.00
_cell.angle_gamma   90.00
#
_symmetry.space_group_name_H-M   'P 1'
#
loop_
_entity.id
_entity.type
_entity.pdbx_description
1 polymer ?
#
loop_
_entity_poly.entity_id
_entity_poly.type
_entity_poly.pdbx_seq_one_letter_code
_entity_poly.pdbx_strand_id
1 'polypeptide(L)' 'MYRGALKSILSELVRQDRLIVVEKFSVEAPKTKLLAQKLKDMALEDVLIITGELDENLFLAARNLHKVDVRDATGIDPV' A
#
# COMPACT_ATOMS: atom_id res chain seq x y z
N MET A 1 -10.26 12.68 18.46
CA MET A 1 -8.79 12.53 18.43
C MET A 1 -8.32 11.65 17.27
N TYR A 2 -8.69 10.36 17.19
CA TYR A 2 -8.22 9.42 16.15
C TYR A 2 -8.30 9.92 14.69
N ARG A 3 -9.50 10.32 14.22
CA ARG A 3 -9.70 10.84 12.86
C ARG A 3 -8.94 12.14 12.59
N GLY A 4 -8.68 12.94 13.62
CA GLY A 4 -7.88 14.17 13.49
C GLY A 4 -6.41 13.85 13.27
N ALA A 5 -5.87 12.90 14.04
CA ALA A 5 -4.50 12.42 13.87
C ALA A 5 -4.27 11.82 12.47
N LEU A 6 -5.18 10.96 11.99
CA LEU A 6 -5.09 10.40 10.64
C LEU A 6 -5.05 11.49 9.55
N LYS A 7 -5.91 12.51 9.65
CA LYS A 7 -5.89 13.63 8.70
C LYS A 7 -4.57 14.38 8.71
N SER A 8 -4.00 14.62 9.90
CA SER A 8 -2.70 15.27 10.03
C SER A 8 -1.57 14.42 9.42
N ILE A 9 -1.55 13.11 9.70
CA ILE A 9 -0.55 12.17 9.17
C ILE A 9 -0.62 12.13 7.63
N LEU A 10 -1.81 11.94 7.06
CA LEU A 10 -2.00 11.93 5.61
C LEU A 10 -1.60 13.28 4.97
N SER A 11 -1.90 14.41 5.64
CA SER A 11 -1.47 15.71 5.17
C SER A 11 0.06 15.85 5.17
N GLU A 12 0.76 15.33 6.18
CA GLU A 12 2.23 15.33 6.20
C GLU A 12 2.83 14.39 5.16
N LEU A 13 2.24 13.21 4.93
CA LEU A 13 2.68 12.29 3.87
C LEU A 13 2.60 12.93 2.49
N VAL A 14 1.57 13.74 2.23
CA VAL A 14 1.47 14.54 0.99
C VAL A 14 2.58 15.60 0.93
N ARG A 15 2.85 16.33 2.01
CA ARG A 15 3.91 17.37 2.02
C ARG A 15 5.32 16.81 1.83
N GLN A 16 5.53 15.56 2.24
CA GLN A 16 6.82 14.86 2.09
C GLN A 16 6.93 14.09 0.77
N ASP A 17 5.95 14.20 -0.13
CA ASP A 17 5.87 13.43 -1.38
C ASP A 17 5.90 11.90 -1.16
N ARG A 18 5.39 11.43 -0.01
CA ARG A 18 5.36 10.01 0.39
C ARG A 18 4.01 9.33 0.14
N LEU A 19 2.98 10.10 -0.20
CA LEU A 19 1.67 9.55 -0.59
C LEU A 19 1.59 9.50 -2.12
N ILE A 20 1.50 8.29 -2.67
CA ILE A 20 1.37 8.07 -4.11
C ILE A 20 -0.04 7.56 -4.41
N VAL A 21 -0.74 8.23 -5.32
CA VAL A 21 -2.08 7.85 -5.77
C VAL A 21 -2.00 7.22 -7.15
N VAL A 22 -2.61 6.06 -7.31
CA VAL A 22 -2.71 5.34 -8.58
C VAL A 22 -4.17 4.98 -8.84
N GLU A 23 -4.60 4.98 -10.10
CA GLU A 23 -6.00 4.64 -10.44
C GLU A 23 -6.36 3.20 -10.09
N LYS A 24 -5.46 2.26 -10.40
CA LYS A 24 -5.67 0.84 -10.13
C LYS A 24 -4.36 0.14 -9.81
N PHE A 25 -4.36 -0.60 -8.70
CA PHE A 25 -3.24 -1.44 -8.29
C PHE A 25 -3.68 -2.88 -8.09
N SER A 26 -3.43 -3.73 -9.08
CA SER A 26 -3.70 -5.17 -9.04
C SER A 26 -2.51 -5.98 -9.57
N VAL A 27 -2.50 -7.28 -9.30
CA VAL A 27 -1.55 -8.26 -9.86
C VAL A 27 -2.31 -9.38 -10.55
N GLU A 28 -1.81 -9.83 -11.71
CA GLU A 28 -2.50 -10.83 -12.54
C GLU A 28 -2.52 -12.23 -11.92
N ALA A 29 -1.54 -12.53 -11.08
CA ALA A 29 -1.40 -13.81 -10.40
C ALA A 29 -0.82 -13.61 -8.99
N PRO A 30 -1.08 -14.52 -8.03
CA PRO A 30 -0.59 -14.44 -6.65
C PRO A 30 0.90 -14.80 -6.57
N LYS A 31 1.77 -14.02 -7.24
CA LYS A 31 3.21 -14.24 -7.30
C LYS A 31 3.96 -13.03 -6.76
N THR A 32 4.71 -13.25 -5.68
CA THR A 32 5.60 -12.25 -5.04
C THR A 32 6.53 -11.55 -6.02
N LYS A 33 7.08 -12.30 -6.99
CA LYS A 33 7.99 -11.74 -8.01
C LYS A 33 7.32 -10.68 -8.90
N LEU A 34 6.05 -10.87 -9.26
CA LEU A 34 5.32 -9.89 -10.08
C LEU A 34 5.10 -8.60 -9.30
N LEU A 35 4.69 -8.72 -8.03
CA LEU A 35 4.54 -7.57 -7.15
C LEU A 35 5.88 -6.84 -6.92
N ALA A 36 6.94 -7.58 -6.63
CA ALA A 36 8.28 -7.02 -6.42
C ALA A 36 8.81 -6.28 -7.66
N GLN A 37 8.58 -6.82 -8.86
CA GLN A 37 8.97 -6.14 -10.10
C GLN A 37 8.18 -4.84 -10.27
N LYS A 38 6.86 -4.88 -10.07
CA LYS A 38 6.00 -3.68 -10.18
C LYS A 38 6.41 -2.59 -9.19
N LEU A 39 6.74 -2.95 -7.95
CA LEU A 39 7.23 -2.02 -6.94
C LEU A 39 8.61 -1.46 -7.31
N LYS A 40 9.50 -2.29 -7.86
CA LYS A 40 10.83 -1.88 -8.33
C LYS A 40 10.74 -0.89 -9.50
N ASP A 41 9.82 -1.11 -10.42
CA ASP A 41 9.57 -0.20 -11.56
C ASP A 41 9.08 1.17 -11.08
N MET A 42 8.42 1.22 -9.91
CA MET A 42 8.00 2.44 -9.23
C MET A 42 9.06 3.01 -8.26
N ALA A 43 10.24 2.36 -8.14
CA ALA A 43 11.30 2.68 -7.19
C ALA A 43 10.84 2.70 -5.71
N LEU A 44 9.98 1.75 -5.34
CA LEU A 44 9.40 1.61 -4.00
C LEU A 44 9.93 0.35 -3.29
N GLU A 45 10.41 0.52 -2.05
CA GLU A 45 11.00 -0.58 -1.25
C GLU A 45 10.25 -0.87 0.05
N ASP A 46 9.73 0.15 0.71
CA ASP A 46 8.99 0.06 1.99
C ASP A 46 7.66 0.76 1.82
N VAL A 47 6.59 -0.04 1.68
CA VAL A 47 5.28 0.47 1.24
C VAL A 47 4.12 -0.19 1.95
N LEU A 48 3.14 0.64 2.27
CA LEU A 48 1.79 0.22 2.63
C LEU A 48 0.87 0.48 1.44
N ILE A 49 0.30 -0.58 0.87
CA ILE A 49 -0.64 -0.50 -0.24
C ILE A 49 -2.05 -0.47 0.34
N ILE A 50 -2.80 0.59 0.06
CA ILE A 50 -4.17 0.77 0.54
C ILE A 50 -5.13 0.60 -0.64
N THR A 51 -6.05 -0.36 -0.54
CA THR A 51 -7.07 -0.60 -1.56
C THR A 51 -8.48 -0.45 -0.99
N GLY A 52 -9.45 -0.07 -1.83
CA GLY A 52 -10.86 -0.02 -1.44
C GLY A 52 -11.47 -1.43 -1.29
N GLU A 53 -11.03 -2.35 -2.16
CA GLU A 53 -11.41 -3.76 -2.14
C GLU A 53 -10.13 -4.61 -2.09
N LEU A 54 -10.13 -5.64 -1.25
CA LEU A 54 -9.01 -6.57 -1.13
C LEU A 54 -9.00 -7.52 -2.33
N ASP A 55 -8.03 -7.32 -3.23
CA ASP A 55 -7.71 -8.29 -4.29
C ASP A 55 -6.91 -9.45 -3.68
N GLU A 56 -7.47 -10.67 -3.75
CA GLU A 56 -6.85 -11.88 -3.19
C GLU A 56 -5.47 -12.14 -3.80
N ASN A 57 -5.29 -11.88 -5.09
CA ASN A 57 -4.00 -12.09 -5.74
C ASN A 57 -2.94 -11.13 -5.18
N LEU A 58 -3.31 -9.88 -4.94
CA LEU A 58 -2.45 -8.87 -4.35
C LEU A 58 -2.09 -9.21 -2.91
N PHE A 59 -3.08 -9.60 -2.12
CA PHE A 59 -2.88 -9.99 -0.72
C PHE A 59 -1.92 -11.18 -0.60
N LEU A 60 -2.15 -12.24 -1.39
CA LEU A 60 -1.29 -13.42 -1.41
C LEU A 60 0.13 -13.12 -1.92
N ALA A 61 0.26 -12.22 -2.90
CA ALA A 61 1.56 -11.81 -3.42
C ALA A 61 2.36 -10.95 -2.43
N ALA A 62 1.69 -10.13 -1.61
CA ALA A 62 2.34 -9.23 -0.66
C ALA A 62 2.77 -9.92 0.64
N ARG A 63 2.00 -10.88 1.15
CA ARG A 63 2.18 -11.47 2.50
C ARG A 63 3.59 -12.00 2.79
N ASN A 64 4.33 -12.43 1.78
CA ASN A 64 5.69 -12.98 1.94
C ASN A 64 6.80 -11.99 1.55
N LEU A 65 6.46 -10.77 1.16
CA LEU A 65 7.41 -9.74 0.79
C LEU A 65 7.81 -8.93 2.03
N HIS A 66 9.10 -8.74 2.25
CA HIS A 66 9.59 -7.94 3.37
C HIS A 66 9.28 -6.45 3.15
N LYS A 67 8.81 -5.75 4.19
CA LYS A 67 8.46 -4.30 4.18
C LYS A 67 7.31 -3.90 3.25
N VAL A 68 6.47 -4.86 2.84
CA VAL A 68 5.27 -4.57 2.05
C VAL A 68 4.06 -5.14 2.78
N ASP A 69 3.08 -4.28 3.03
CA ASP A 69 1.78 -4.68 3.57
C ASP A 69 0.64 -4.18 2.68
N VAL A 70 -0.49 -4.89 2.69
CA VAL A 70 -1.70 -4.55 1.94
C VAL A 70 -2.85 -4.47 2.93
N ARG A 71 -3.51 -3.31 2.97
CA ARG A 71 -4.65 -3.06 3.85
C ARG A 71 -5.83 -2.49 3.08
N ASP A 72 -7.00 -2.75 3.60
CA ASP A 72 -8.23 -2.06 3.23
C ASP A 72 -8.30 -0.67 3.87
N ALA A 73 -9.04 0.25 3.27
CA ALA A 73 -9.21 1.60 3.81
C ALA A 73 -9.81 1.63 5.23
N THR A 74 -10.55 0.60 5.63
CA THR A 74 -11.13 0.45 6.97
C THR A 74 -10.14 -0.11 7.99
N GLY A 75 -9.13 -0.86 7.58
CA GLY A 75 -8.12 -1.47 8.43
C GLY A 75 -6.85 -0.65 8.60
N ILE A 76 -6.84 0.62 8.19
CA ILE A 76 -5.70 1.53 8.40
C ILE A 76 -5.63 1.99 9.86
N ASP A 77 -4.42 1.97 10.40
CA ASP A 77 -4.09 2.42 11.74
C ASP A 77 -2.93 3.44 11.72
N PRO A 78 -2.87 4.35 12.71
CA PRO A 78 -1.77 5.29 12.87
C PRO A 78 -0.63 4.74 13.76
N VAL A 79 -0.70 3.49 14.22
CA VAL A 79 0.23 2.84 15.18
C VAL A 79 0.56 1.44 14.73
#